data_AF-A0A7J3T1C6-F1
#
_entry.id   AF-A0A7J3T1C6-F1
#
_cell.length_a   1.000
_cell.length_b   1.000
_cell.length_c   1.000
_cell.angle_alpha   90.00
_cell.angle_beta   90.00
_cell.angle_gamma   90.00
#
_symmetry.space_group_name_H-M   'P 1'
#
loop_
_entity.id
_entity.type
_entity.pdbx_description
1 polymer ?
#
loop_
_entity_poly.entity_id
_entity_poly.type
_entity_poly.pdbx_seq_one_letter_code
_entity_poly.pdbx_strand_id
1 'polypeptide(L)' 'MKDSVSKESAQQIAVEFLKKRKNTLKVDVSTVEQNQEIWVVRGTCPIDLEGHPWAEKFEVVVDTKGKIKSTNFALL' A
#
# COMPACT_ATOMS: atom_id res chain seq x y z
N MET A 1 17.91 -2.64 19.82
CA MET A 1 17.78 -1.73 18.66
C MET A 1 16.30 -1.41 18.53
N LYS A 2 15.90 -0.15 18.32
CA LYS A 2 14.49 0.12 17.98
C LYS A 2 14.35 -0.29 16.52
N ASP A 3 13.76 -1.45 16.27
CA ASP A 3 13.54 -1.98 14.93
C ASP A 3 12.54 -1.07 14.19
N SER A 4 13.05 0.03 13.65
CA SER A 4 12.32 0.86 12.70
C SER A 4 11.96 0.00 11.51
N VAL A 5 10.69 -0.02 11.13
CA VAL A 5 10.22 -0.72 9.93
C VAL A 5 11.08 -0.34 8.73
N SER A 6 11.65 -1.34 8.06
CA SER A 6 12.40 -1.16 6.81
C SER A 6 11.46 -0.95 5.63
N LYS A 7 11.97 -0.40 4.53
CA LYS A 7 11.24 -0.22 3.27
C LYS A 7 10.48 -1.47 2.83
N GLU A 8 11.15 -2.62 2.87
CA GLU A 8 10.59 -3.93 2.48
C GLU A 8 9.43 -4.34 3.39
N SER A 9 9.59 -4.14 4.71
CA SER A 9 8.55 -4.44 5.69
C SER A 9 7.34 -3.51 5.53
N ALA A 10 7.55 -2.21 5.29
CA ALA A 10 6.48 -1.25 5.03
C ALA A 10 5.70 -1.62 3.76
N GLN A 11 6.41 -1.98 2.69
CA GLN A 11 5.82 -2.47 1.46
C GLN A 11 4.97 -3.71 1.70
N GLN A 12 5.52 -4.70 2.43
CA GLN A 12 4.81 -5.95 2.69
C GLN A 12 3.56 -5.73 3.55
N ILE A 13 3.62 -4.88 4.57
CA ILE A 13 2.46 -4.49 5.39
C ILE A 13 1.36 -3.87 4.53
N ALA A 14 1.72 -2.91 3.67
CA ALA A 14 0.77 -2.25 2.78
C ALA A 14 0.14 -3.24 1.80
N VAL A 15 0.94 -4.09 1.15
CA VAL A 15 0.46 -5.10 0.20
C VAL A 15 -0.48 -6.11 0.87
N GLU A 16 -0.09 -6.67 2.02
CA GLU A 16 -0.92 -7.63 2.77
C GLU A 16 -2.26 -7.01 3.19
N PHE A 17 -2.24 -5.74 3.64
CA PHE A 17 -3.44 -5.01 3.98
C PHE A 17 -4.36 -4.80 2.76
N LEU A 18 -3.79 -4.42 1.62
CA LEU A 18 -4.54 -4.21 0.38
C LEU A 18 -5.15 -5.51 -0.14
N LYS A 19 -4.38 -6.61 -0.13
CA LYS A 19 -4.87 -7.94 -0.51
C LYS A 19 -6.08 -8.35 0.32
N LYS A 20 -6.02 -8.18 1.65
CA LYS A 20 -7.14 -8.49 2.55
C LYS A 20 -8.33 -7.56 2.38
N ARG A 21 -8.09 -6.26 2.18
CA ARG A 21 -9.16 -5.24 2.10
C ARG A 21 -9.90 -5.25 0.76
N LYS A 22 -9.17 -5.41 -0.34
CA LYS A 22 -9.71 -5.35 -1.72
C LYS A 22 -9.98 -6.74 -2.31
N ASN A 23 -9.65 -7.81 -1.59
CA ASN A 23 -9.73 -9.19 -2.07
C ASN A 23 -9.05 -9.37 -3.44
N THR A 24 -7.92 -8.69 -3.63
CA THR A 24 -7.11 -8.74 -4.86
C THR A 24 -5.79 -9.42 -4.57
N LEU A 25 -5.33 -10.27 -5.49
CA LEU A 25 -4.01 -10.93 -5.37
C LEU A 25 -2.91 -10.12 -6.05
N LYS A 26 -3.28 -9.21 -6.93
CA LYS A 26 -2.36 -8.38 -7.71
C LYS A 26 -2.32 -7.00 -7.08
N VAL A 27 -1.18 -6.63 -6.53
CA VAL A 27 -0.89 -5.29 -6.01
C VAL A 27 0.45 -4.91 -6.59
N ASP A 28 0.48 -3.88 -7.42
CA ASP A 28 1.69 -3.37 -8.01
C ASP A 28 2.14 -2.15 -7.20
N VAL A 29 3.33 -2.24 -6.60
CA VAL A 29 3.89 -1.14 -5.80
C VAL A 29 4.80 -0.33 -6.71
N SER A 30 4.39 0.91 -7.00
CA SER A 30 5.16 1.81 -7.86
C SER A 30 6.25 2.56 -7.10
N THR A 31 5.99 2.97 -5.86
CA THR A 31 6.96 3.76 -5.08
C THR A 31 6.80 3.52 -3.58
N VAL A 32 7.92 3.49 -2.86
CA VAL A 32 7.94 3.46 -1.40
C VAL A 32 8.88 4.55 -0.91
N GLU A 33 8.32 5.57 -0.27
CA GLU A 33 9.05 6.75 0.22
C GLU A 33 9.04 6.77 1.74
N GLN A 34 10.16 7.15 2.36
CA GLN A 34 10.21 7.40 3.79
C GLN A 34 10.11 8.90 4.05
N ASN A 35 9.02 9.32 4.70
CA ASN A 35 8.82 10.70 5.12
C ASN A 35 8.97 10.79 6.64
N GLN A 36 10.14 11.24 7.11
CA GLN A 36 10.45 11.39 8.53
C GLN A 36 10.24 10.08 9.32
N GLU A 37 9.09 9.96 10.00
CA GLU A 37 8.70 8.83 10.86
C GLU A 37 7.59 7.95 10.25
N ILE A 38 7.25 8.17 8.98
CA ILE A 38 6.27 7.38 8.24
C ILE A 38 6.84 6.88 6.91
N TRP A 39 6.28 5.79 6.43
CA TRP A 39 6.48 5.21 5.13
C TRP A 39 5.23 5.43 4.29
N VAL A 40 5.40 5.98 3.10
CA VAL A 40 4.32 6.19 2.13
C VAL A 40 4.53 5.20 1.00
N VAL A 41 3.63 4.21 0.93
CA VAL A 41 3.62 3.17 -0.11
C VAL A 41 2.57 3.54 -1.13
N ARG A 42 2.99 3.75 -2.38
CA ARG A 42 2.14 4.11 -3.51
C ARG A 42 2.19 3.04 -4.57
N GLY A 43 1.07 2.81 -5.23
CA GLY A 43 1.00 1.85 -6.30
C GLY A 43 -0.35 1.80 -6.95
N THR A 44 -0.57 0.76 -7.73
CA THR A 44 -1.84 0.47 -8.37
C THR A 44 -2.25 -0.96 -8.09
N CYS A 45 -3.54 -1.20 -7.91
CA CYS A 45 -4.10 -2.53 -7.91
C CYS A 45 -5.10 -2.65 -9.05
N PRO A 46 -5.06 -3.72 -9.84
CA PRO A 46 -6.14 -4.03 -10.76
C PRO A 46 -7.40 -4.33 -9.94
N ILE A 47 -8.48 -3.67 -10.30
CA ILE A 47 -9.83 -3.94 -9.84
C ILE A 47 -10.64 -4.42 -11.05
N ASP A 48 -11.53 -5.36 -10.82
CA ASP A 48 -12.53 -5.72 -11.82
C ASP A 48 -13.78 -4.90 -11.50
N LEU A 49 -14.11 -3.96 -12.40
CA LEU A 49 -15.32 -3.16 -12.29
C LEU A 49 -16.16 -3.45 -13.53
N GLU A 50 -17.28 -4.16 -13.31
CA GLU A 50 -18.22 -4.54 -14.36
C GLU A 50 -17.60 -5.41 -15.48
N GLY A 51 -16.63 -6.27 -15.14
CA GLY A 51 -15.95 -7.12 -16.13
C GLY A 51 -14.86 -6.42 -16.92
N HIS A 52 -14.50 -5.19 -16.55
CA HIS A 52 -13.38 -4.44 -17.13
C HIS A 52 -12.21 -4.31 -16.14
N PRO A 53 -10.97 -4.59 -16.58
CA PRO A 53 -9.79 -4.43 -15.74
C PRO A 53 -9.43 -2.94 -15.63
N TRP A 54 -9.75 -2.34 -14.49
CA TRP A 54 -9.35 -0.98 -14.15
C TRP A 54 -8.15 -0.98 -13.22
N ALA A 55 -7.32 0.06 -13.29
CA ALA A 55 -6.26 0.28 -12.32
C ALA A 55 -6.73 1.28 -11.28
N GLU A 56 -6.78 0.89 -10.01
CA GLU A 56 -7.01 1.81 -8.91
C GLU A 56 -5.68 2.16 -8.26
N LYS A 57 -5.38 3.46 -8.14
CA LYS A 57 -4.23 3.94 -7.39
C LYS A 57 -4.50 3.81 -5.91
N PHE A 58 -3.49 3.37 -5.16
CA PHE A 58 -3.52 3.37 -3.72
C PHE A 58 -2.33 4.13 -3.14
N GLU A 59 -2.56 4.72 -1.97
CA GLU A 59 -1.53 5.27 -1.10
C GLU A 59 -1.77 4.76 0.32
N VAL A 60 -0.77 4.13 0.90
CA VAL A 60 -0.83 3.58 2.26
C VAL A 60 0.29 4.21 3.08
N VAL A 61 -0.08 4.85 4.18
CA VAL A 61 0.85 5.46 5.12
C VAL A 61 1.06 4.50 6.28
N VAL A 62 2.29 4.04 6.50
CA VAL A 62 2.70 3.12 7.55
C VAL A 62 3.65 3.83 8.51
N ASP A 63 3.37 3.78 9.81
CA ASP A 63 4.24 4.33 10.85
C ASP A 63 5.53 3.50 11.02
N THR A 64 6.57 4.07 11.61
CA THR A 64 7.80 3.33 11.98
C THR A 64 7.57 2.08 12.85
N LYS A 65 6.40 1.97 13.51
CA LYS A 65 5.96 0.79 14.27
C LYS A 65 5.21 -0.27 13.44
N GLY A 66 5.05 -0.05 12.13
CA GLY A 66 4.34 -0.97 11.24
C GLY A 66 2.82 -0.87 11.29
N LYS A 67 2.28 0.19 11.90
CA LYS A 67 0.83 0.46 11.93
C LYS A 67 0.43 1.32 10.75
N ILE A 68 -0.66 0.98 10.09
CA ILE A 68 -1.25 1.80 9.04
C ILE A 68 -1.91 3.02 9.69
N LYS A 69 -1.48 4.21 9.28
CA LYS A 69 -1.97 5.50 9.77
C LYS A 69 -3.11 6.01 8.90
N SER A 70 -2.94 5.93 7.59
CA SER A 70 -3.90 6.40 6.60
C SER A 70 -3.83 5.56 5.34
N THR A 71 -4.95 5.53 4.61
CA THR A 71 -5.05 4.87 3.31
C THR A 71 -5.90 5.73 2.40
N ASN A 72 -5.41 6.02 1.20
CA ASN A 72 -6.13 6.73 0.17
C ASN A 72 -6.24 5.85 -1.08
N PHE A 73 -7.37 5.95 -1.78
CA PHE A 73 -7.67 5.19 -2.98
C PHE A 73 -8.27 6.13 -4.00
N ALA A 74 -7.78 6.08 -5.23
CA ALA A 74 -8.27 6.89 -6.32
C ALA A 74 -8.34 6.07 -7.60
N LEU A 75 -9.51 6.06 -8.23
CA LEU A 75 -9.70 5.53 -9.57
C LEU A 75 -8.93 6.39 -10.58
N LEU A 76 -8.35 5.72 -11.58
CA LEU A 76 -7.72 6.34 -12.75
C LEU A 76 -8.72 6.53 -13.88
#